data_AF-A0A2T7NPP7-F1
#
_entry.id   AF-A0A2T7NPP7-F1
#
_cell.length_a   1.000
_cell.length_b   1.000
_cell.length_c   1.000
_cell.angle_alpha   90.00
_cell.angle_beta   90.00
_cell.angle_gamma   90.00
#
_symmetry.space_group_name_H-M   'P 1'
#
loop_
_entity.id
_entity.type
_entity.pdbx_description
1 polymer ?
#
loop_
_entity_poly.entity_id
_entity_poly.type
_entity_poly.pdbx_seq_one_letter_code
_entity_poly.pdbx_strand_id
1 'polypeptide(L)' 'MFTGTVVHSCYFTTWTNNFDGNQNFSLPKGKLLRGVVSIYDTYYKDRRYQFEICDVNNQPY' A
#
# COMPACT_ATOMS: atom_id res chain seq x y z
N MET A 1 29.68 9.80 0.13
CA MET A 1 28.39 10.49 0.29
C MET A 1 27.35 9.46 0.69
N PHE A 2 26.61 9.68 1.77
CA PHE A 2 25.46 8.81 2.10
C PHE A 2 24.26 9.32 1.29
N THR A 3 23.48 8.42 0.70
CA THR A 3 22.23 8.78 0.01
C THR A 3 21.07 8.50 0.95
N GLY A 4 20.21 9.49 1.12
CA GLY A 4 18.98 9.37 1.89
C GLY A 4 17.83 8.90 1.03
N THR A 5 17.07 7.93 1.53
CA THR A 5 15.79 7.57 0.95
C THR A 5 14.76 8.57 1.44
N VAL A 6 14.23 9.42 0.55
CA VAL A 6 13.15 10.34 0.89
C VAL A 6 11.83 9.69 0.49
N VAL A 7 10.88 9.64 1.43
CA VAL A 7 9.53 9.09 1.24
C VAL A 7 8.57 10.26 1.10
N HIS A 8 7.82 10.30 0.00
CA HIS A 8 6.89 11.40 -0.27
C HIS A 8 5.68 10.91 -1.08
N SER A 9 4.73 11.82 -1.36
CA SER A 9 3.55 11.55 -2.20
C SER A 9 2.77 10.28 -1.81
N CYS A 10 2.51 10.11 -0.51
CA CYS A 10 1.79 8.95 0.01
C CYS A 10 0.28 9.04 -0.26
N TYR A 11 -0.33 7.91 -0.63
CA TYR A 11 -1.78 7.79 -0.74
C TYR A 11 -2.23 6.34 -0.51
N PHE A 12 -3.50 6.17 -0.14
CA PHE A 12 -4.13 4.85 -0.09
C PHE A 12 -4.60 4.43 -1.48
N THR A 13 -4.34 3.18 -1.84
CA THR A 13 -4.95 2.55 -3.02
C THR A 13 -6.47 2.49 -2.88
N THR A 14 -7.18 2.17 -3.95
CA THR A 14 -8.55 1.65 -3.84
C THR A 14 -8.56 0.29 -3.14
N TRP A 15 -9.75 -0.25 -2.84
CA TRP A 15 -9.88 -1.64 -2.39
C TRP A 15 -9.22 -2.58 -3.39
N THR A 16 -8.28 -3.38 -2.91
CA THR A 16 -7.44 -4.24 -3.76
C THR A 16 -7.99 -5.65 -3.92
N ASN A 17 -8.97 -6.00 -3.10
CA ASN A 17 -9.74 -7.22 -3.19
C ASN A 17 -11.22 -6.95 -2.88
N ASN A 18 -12.07 -7.86 -3.35
CA ASN A 18 -13.45 -7.99 -2.88
C ASN A 18 -13.50 -8.98 -1.69
N PHE A 19 -14.60 -8.98 -0.94
CA PHE A 19 -14.87 -10.05 0.03
C PHE A 19 -14.98 -11.40 -0.71
N ASP A 20 -14.51 -12.47 -0.06
CA ASP A 20 -14.35 -13.81 -0.62
C ASP A 20 -13.49 -13.86 -1.89
N GLY A 21 -12.73 -12.80 -2.16
CA GLY A 21 -11.86 -12.66 -3.31
C GLY A 21 -10.39 -12.72 -2.92
N ASN A 22 -9.55 -13.20 -3.83
CA ASN A 22 -8.11 -13.28 -3.60
C ASN A 22 -7.50 -11.88 -3.40
N GLN A 23 -6.61 -11.78 -2.42
CA GLN A 23 -5.77 -10.60 -2.24
C GLN A 23 -4.44 -10.77 -3.00
N ASN A 24 -4.35 -10.20 -4.19
CA ASN A 24 -3.20 -10.33 -5.09
C ASN A 24 -2.51 -8.99 -5.37
N PHE A 25 -2.60 -8.02 -4.46
CA PHE A 25 -1.95 -6.71 -4.65
C PHE A 25 -0.43 -6.85 -4.83
N SER A 26 0.08 -6.23 -5.90
CA SER A 26 1.50 -6.14 -6.20
C SER A 26 1.92 -4.68 -6.18
N LEU A 27 2.98 -4.37 -5.43
CA LEU A 27 3.49 -3.02 -5.29
C LEU A 27 4.12 -2.55 -6.61
N PRO A 28 3.68 -1.42 -7.19
CA PRO A 28 4.31 -0.87 -8.39
C PRO A 28 5.79 -0.54 -8.15
N LYS A 29 6.62 -0.68 -9.20
CA LYS A 29 8.05 -0.36 -9.13
C LYS A 29 8.26 1.11 -8.74
N GLY A 30 9.23 1.36 -7.85
CA GLY A 30 9.56 2.72 -7.38
C GLY A 30 8.64 3.25 -6.29
N LYS A 31 7.68 2.44 -5.82
CA LYS A 31 6.86 2.75 -4.64
C LYS A 31 7.40 2.05 -3.39
N LEU A 32 7.08 2.61 -2.24
CA LEU A 32 7.22 1.99 -0.92
C LEU A 32 5.85 1.66 -0.36
N LEU A 33 5.67 0.46 0.19
CA LEU A 33 4.52 0.11 1.00
C LEU A 33 4.74 0.66 2.41
N ARG A 34 3.85 1.55 2.88
CA ARG A 34 3.96 2.23 4.18
C ARG A 34 2.97 1.70 5.21
N GLY A 35 1.77 1.32 4.78
CA GLY A 35 0.68 0.98 5.70
C GLY A 35 -0.44 0.19 5.06
N VAL A 36 -1.39 -0.26 5.89
CA VAL A 36 -2.56 -1.04 5.48
C VAL A 36 -3.78 -0.63 6.31
N VAL A 37 -4.92 -0.50 5.64
CA VAL A 37 -6.24 -0.33 6.24
C VAL A 37 -7.14 -1.47 5.75
N SER A 38 -7.99 -1.98 6.63
CA SER A 38 -8.94 -3.03 6.27
C SER A 38 -10.31 -2.78 6.88
N ILE A 39 -11.34 -3.25 6.19
CA ILE A 39 -12.70 -3.34 6.72
C ILE A 39 -13.11 -4.81 6.78
N TYR A 40 -13.73 -5.19 7.89
CA TYR A 40 -14.30 -6.52 8.09
C TYR A 40 -15.80 -6.47 7.86
N ASP A 41 -16.34 -7.48 7.20
CA ASP A 41 -17.79 -7.65 7.02
C ASP A 41 -18.24 -8.94 7.71
N THR A 42 -19.31 -8.83 8.49
CA THR A 42 -19.83 -9.93 9.31
C THR A 42 -20.58 -10.98 8.50
N TYR A 43 -21.15 -10.61 7.35
CA TYR A 43 -21.86 -11.54 6.46
C TYR A 43 -20.86 -12.44 5.73
N TYR A 44 -19.84 -11.85 5.11
CA TYR A 44 -18.79 -12.60 4.42
C TYR A 44 -17.80 -13.26 5.39
N LYS A 45 -17.67 -12.72 6.61
CA LYS A 45 -16.64 -13.10 7.59
C LYS A 45 -15.23 -12.95 7.03
N ASP A 46 -15.04 -11.92 6.21
CA ASP A 46 -13.83 -11.66 5.47
C ASP A 46 -13.47 -10.16 5.51
N ARG A 47 -12.29 -9.81 4.99
CA ARG A 47 -11.76 -8.44 4.97
C ARG A 47 -11.41 -7.97 3.56
N ARG A 48 -11.70 -6.68 3.31
CA ARG A 48 -11.12 -5.95 2.17
C ARG A 48 -9.97 -5.07 2.65
N TYR A 49 -9.00 -4.83 1.77
CA TYR A 49 -7.78 -4.08 2.10
C TYR A 49 -7.52 -2.90 1.15
N GLN A 50 -7.03 -1.81 1.73
CA GLN A 50 -6.36 -0.70 1.05
C GLN A 50 -4.93 -0.62 1.58
N PHE A 51 -3.98 -0.32 0.69
CA PHE A 51 -2.57 -0.17 1.05
C PHE A 51 -2.15 1.29 0.91
N GLU A 52 -1.44 1.82 1.90
CA GLU A 52 -0.78 3.13 1.76
C GLU A 52 0.54 2.92 1.03
N ILE A 53 0.69 3.57 -0.12
CA ILE A 53 1.90 3.53 -0.92
C ILE A 53 2.45 4.95 -1.13
N CYS A 54 3.76 5.06 -1.14
CA CYS A 54 4.48 6.33 -1.28
C CYS A 54 5.48 6.26 -2.43
N ASP A 55 5.83 7.41 -3.00
CA ASP A 55 6.99 7.53 -3.88
C ASP A 55 8.29 7.52 -3.08
N VAL A 56 9.34 7.04 -3.73
CA VAL A 56 10.69 6.99 -3.18
C VAL A 56 11.67 7.58 -4.17
N ASN A 57 12.44 8.56 -3.72
CA ASN A 57 13.59 9.05 -4.44
C ASN A 57 14.85 8.96 -3.57
N ASN A 58 15.97 8.62 -4.23
CA ASN A 58 17.28 8.65 -3.60
C ASN A 58 17.83 10.07 -3.74
N GLN A 59 17.88 10.81 -2.63
CA GLN A 59 18.47 12.15 -2.62
C GLN A 59 19.88 12.08 -2.00
N PRO A 60 20.92 12.61 -2.67
CA PRO A 60 22.18 12.87 -1.99
C PRO A 60 21.94 13.99 -0.98
N TYR A 61 22.37 13.76 0.27
CA TYR A 61 22.37 14.82 1.30
C TYR A 61 23.38 15.90 0.96
#